data_AF-A0A955WRC7-F1
#
_entry.id   AF-A0A955WRC7-F1
#
_cell.length_a   1.000
_cell.length_b   1.000
_cell.length_c   1.000
_cell.angle_alpha   90.00
_cell.angle_beta   90.00
_cell.angle_gamma   90.00
#
_symmetry.space_group_name_H-M   'P 1'
#
loop_
_entity.id
_entity.type
_entity.pdbx_description
1 polymer ?
#
loop_
_entity_poly.entity_id
_entity_poly.type
_entity_poly.pdbx_seq_one_letter_code
_entity_poly.pdbx_strand_id
1 'polypeptide(L)'
;MPRLMILGGLVLVMALLTGCRDEAPVPAAVTPSLIEVTAQRTDLLYRYRDAEGAWQQAIALDEIPAEARAKVVVVDLAQSPEQRAAGQVVQLFDLRQPGADGRFPGRLVPRGELEQALAAELAEKLEARKQAPVTMYSASWCGVCKKARAFLDDAGIAYVEKDIEKDQAAARELRAKAQAQGVDASGVPVFDIGGKLVAGFDPNTLRRLARGG
;
A
#
# COMPACT_ATOMS: atom_id res chain seq x y z
N MET A 1 49.59 -72.23 -25.22
CA MET A 1 49.67 -72.36 -26.71
C MET A 1 48.31 -72.83 -27.20
N PRO A 2 47.73 -72.34 -28.31
CA PRO A 2 47.86 -71.05 -29.00
C PRO A 2 46.46 -70.38 -29.24
N ARG A 3 46.47 -69.09 -29.59
CA ARG A 3 45.80 -68.45 -30.76
C ARG A 3 44.33 -68.80 -31.10
N LEU A 4 43.44 -67.92 -31.57
CA LEU A 4 43.51 -66.55 -32.09
C LEU A 4 42.18 -66.38 -32.87
N MET A 5 41.54 -65.19 -32.78
CA MET A 5 40.66 -64.59 -33.82
C MET A 5 39.27 -65.24 -34.05
N ILE A 6 38.18 -64.56 -34.44
CA ILE A 6 37.97 -63.27 -35.11
C ILE A 6 36.48 -62.88 -35.00
N LEU A 7 36.25 -61.56 -35.01
CA LEU A 7 35.09 -60.76 -35.48
C LEU A 7 33.64 -61.20 -35.21
N GLY A 8 32.86 -60.20 -34.78
CA GLY A 8 31.45 -60.10 -35.16
C GLY A 8 30.75 -59.06 -34.31
N GLY A 9 30.74 -57.81 -34.78
CA GLY A 9 30.16 -56.70 -34.05
C GLY A 9 28.64 -56.80 -33.88
N LEU A 10 28.14 -56.21 -32.80
CA LEU A 10 26.81 -55.65 -32.75
C LEU A 10 26.80 -54.52 -31.72
N VAL A 11 26.76 -53.29 -32.22
CA VAL A 11 26.56 -52.09 -31.43
C VAL A 11 25.11 -52.11 -30.94
N LEU A 12 24.88 -52.32 -29.65
CA LEU A 12 23.58 -52.14 -29.02
C LEU A 12 23.57 -50.76 -28.34
N VAL A 13 23.03 -49.77 -29.05
CA VAL A 13 22.70 -48.46 -28.49
C VAL A 13 21.52 -48.64 -27.54
N MET A 14 21.76 -48.56 -26.22
CA MET A 14 20.67 -48.44 -25.25
C MET A 14 20.05 -47.05 -25.37
N ALA A 15 18.83 -47.01 -25.92
CA ALA A 15 17.99 -45.83 -25.95
C ALA A 15 17.64 -45.38 -24.52
N LEU A 16 18.05 -44.16 -24.18
CA LEU A 16 17.53 -43.42 -23.03
C LEU A 16 16.03 -43.20 -23.27
N LEU A 17 15.19 -43.82 -22.44
CA LEU A 17 13.78 -43.45 -22.32
C LEU A 17 13.70 -42.10 -21.60
N THR A 18 14.00 -41.02 -22.30
CA THR A 18 13.46 -39.70 -22.00
C THR A 18 11.95 -39.81 -22.14
N GLY A 19 11.26 -39.96 -21.02
CA GLY A 19 9.82 -39.74 -20.95
C GLY A 19 9.53 -38.32 -21.43
N CYS A 20 8.87 -38.21 -22.57
CA CYS A 20 8.23 -36.98 -22.99
C CYS A 20 7.21 -36.62 -21.92
N ARG A 21 7.51 -35.62 -21.08
CA ARG A 21 6.44 -34.81 -20.48
C ARG A 21 5.77 -34.13 -21.67
N ASP A 22 4.53 -34.51 -21.95
CA ASP A 22 3.63 -33.72 -22.79
C ASP A 22 3.52 -32.34 -22.14
N GLU A 23 4.33 -31.40 -22.61
CA GLU A 23 4.14 -29.99 -22.32
C GLU A 23 2.87 -29.59 -23.05
N ALA A 24 1.77 -29.50 -22.30
CA ALA A 24 0.49 -29.04 -22.81
C ALA A 24 0.72 -27.77 -23.64
N PRO A 25 0.04 -27.61 -24.80
CA PRO A 25 0.24 -26.43 -25.63
C PRO A 25 0.05 -25.20 -24.78
N VAL A 26 1.09 -24.36 -24.68
CA VAL A 26 0.98 -23.04 -24.05
C VAL A 26 -0.15 -22.34 -24.79
N PRO A 27 -1.28 -22.01 -24.14
CA PRO A 27 -2.38 -21.35 -24.82
C PRO A 27 -1.84 -20.08 -25.46
N ALA A 28 -2.19 -19.87 -26.74
CA ALA A 28 -1.74 -18.72 -27.52
C ALA A 28 -1.85 -17.46 -26.66
N ALA A 29 -0.74 -16.70 -26.56
CA ALA A 29 -0.66 -15.53 -25.70
C ALA A 29 -1.86 -14.63 -25.94
N VAL A 30 -2.77 -14.55 -24.97
CA VAL A 30 -3.91 -13.65 -25.03
C VAL A 30 -3.37 -12.24 -24.94
N THR A 31 -3.48 -11.46 -26.01
CA THR A 31 -3.13 -10.04 -25.97
C THR A 31 -4.16 -9.32 -25.11
N PRO A 32 -3.80 -8.78 -23.94
CA PRO A 32 -4.76 -8.06 -23.12
C PRO A 32 -5.21 -6.80 -23.85
N SER A 33 -6.52 -6.55 -23.85
CA SER A 33 -7.13 -5.33 -24.36
C SER A 33 -7.76 -4.54 -23.22
N LEU A 34 -7.67 -3.22 -23.29
CA LEU A 34 -8.33 -2.34 -22.34
C LEU A 34 -9.86 -2.41 -22.50
N ILE A 35 -10.58 -2.64 -21.41
CA ILE A 35 -12.05 -2.64 -21.39
C ILE A 35 -12.60 -1.21 -21.44
N GLU A 36 -13.83 -1.06 -21.93
CA GLU A 36 -14.56 0.20 -21.82
C GLU A 36 -15.25 0.30 -20.45
N VAL A 37 -14.95 1.35 -19.70
CA VAL A 37 -15.56 1.62 -18.39
C VAL A 37 -16.45 2.86 -18.50
N THR A 38 -17.73 2.70 -18.20
CA THR A 38 -18.72 3.79 -18.10
C THR A 38 -19.49 3.65 -16.80
N ALA A 39 -20.20 4.71 -16.39
CA ALA A 39 -20.97 4.70 -15.14
C ALA A 39 -22.16 3.70 -15.14
N GLN A 40 -22.54 3.14 -16.30
CA GLN A 40 -23.68 2.23 -16.42
C GLN A 40 -23.30 0.74 -16.37
N ARG A 41 -22.00 0.41 -16.39
CA ARG A 41 -21.52 -0.98 -16.30
C ARG A 41 -21.74 -1.53 -14.88
N THR A 42 -22.35 -2.71 -14.78
CA THR A 42 -22.69 -3.39 -13.51
C THR A 42 -21.96 -4.71 -13.29
N ASP A 43 -21.12 -5.10 -14.25
CA ASP A 43 -20.33 -6.33 -14.33
C ASP A 43 -18.85 -6.08 -14.00
N LEU A 44 -18.56 -4.97 -13.30
CA LEU A 44 -17.22 -4.54 -12.96
C LEU A 44 -16.97 -4.68 -11.46
N LEU A 45 -15.80 -5.21 -11.12
CA LEU A 45 -15.25 -5.12 -9.77
C LEU A 45 -14.19 -4.03 -9.74
N TYR A 46 -14.39 -3.06 -8.86
CA TYR A 46 -13.45 -1.97 -8.60
C TYR A 46 -12.58 -2.32 -7.41
N ARG A 47 -11.27 -2.20 -7.58
CA ARG A 47 -10.29 -2.34 -6.50
C ARG A 47 -9.55 -1.02 -6.35
N TYR A 48 -9.59 -0.44 -5.17
CA TYR A 48 -8.99 0.87 -4.88
C TYR A 48 -8.22 0.84 -3.56
N ARG A 49 -7.46 1.89 -3.31
CA ARG A 49 -6.71 2.09 -2.05
C ARG A 49 -7.45 3.12 -1.20
N ASP A 50 -7.68 2.82 0.07
CA ASP A 50 -8.18 3.82 1.03
C ASP A 50 -7.06 4.78 1.48
N ALA A 51 -7.39 5.69 2.41
CA ALA A 51 -6.48 6.71 2.93
C ALA A 51 -5.26 6.10 3.65
N GLU A 52 -5.46 4.96 4.31
CA GLU A 52 -4.42 4.18 5.00
C GLU A 52 -3.59 3.36 4.02
N GLY A 53 -4.11 3.13 2.83
CA GLY A 53 -3.49 2.33 1.81
C GLY A 53 -3.88 0.85 1.79
N ALA A 54 -4.93 0.46 2.51
CA ALA A 54 -5.45 -0.89 2.36
C ALA A 54 -6.24 -1.02 1.05
N TRP A 55 -6.20 -2.21 0.48
CA TRP A 55 -6.99 -2.53 -0.69
C TRP A 55 -8.45 -2.74 -0.30
N GLN A 56 -9.33 -2.00 -0.94
CA GLN A 56 -10.77 -2.09 -0.81
C GLN A 56 -11.39 -2.57 -2.13
N GLN A 57 -12.63 -3.02 -2.05
CA GLN A 57 -13.41 -3.50 -3.18
C GLN A 57 -14.77 -2.82 -3.20
N ALA A 58 -15.26 -2.52 -4.41
CA ALA A 58 -16.60 -2.02 -4.66
C ALA A 58 -17.15 -2.68 -5.93
N ILE A 59 -18.47 -2.80 -6.00
CA ILE A 59 -19.19 -3.27 -7.19
C ILE A 59 -19.97 -2.14 -7.87
N ALA A 60 -20.07 -0.97 -7.22
CA ALA A 60 -20.63 0.24 -7.80
C ALA A 60 -19.67 1.43 -7.69
N LEU A 61 -19.78 2.37 -8.64
CA LEU A 61 -18.90 3.55 -8.70
C LEU A 61 -19.11 4.52 -7.53
N ASP A 62 -20.35 4.64 -7.04
CA ASP A 62 -20.73 5.51 -5.93
C ASP A 62 -20.24 5.00 -4.56
N GLU A 63 -19.98 3.70 -4.42
CA GLU A 63 -19.32 3.10 -3.27
C GLU A 63 -17.84 3.49 -3.14
N ILE A 64 -17.23 4.03 -4.20
CA ILE A 64 -15.83 4.45 -4.19
C ILE A 64 -15.75 5.91 -3.71
N PRO A 65 -15.03 6.20 -2.61
CA PRO A 65 -14.78 7.57 -2.15
C PRO A 65 -14.14 8.42 -3.25
N ALA A 66 -14.52 9.70 -3.35
CA ALA A 66 -14.07 10.57 -4.45
C ALA A 66 -12.54 10.69 -4.53
N GLU A 67 -11.87 10.71 -3.38
CA GLU A 67 -10.42 10.73 -3.23
C GLU A 67 -9.72 9.46 -3.73
N ALA A 68 -10.41 8.32 -3.75
CA ALA A 68 -9.85 7.04 -4.18
C ALA A 68 -10.03 6.78 -5.69
N ARG A 69 -10.83 7.61 -6.38
CA ARG A 69 -11.18 7.41 -7.80
C ARG A 69 -10.05 7.67 -8.80
N ALA A 70 -8.93 8.27 -8.38
CA ALA A 70 -7.83 8.62 -9.29
C ALA A 70 -7.03 7.41 -9.80
N LYS A 71 -6.99 6.31 -9.05
CA LYS A 71 -6.21 5.10 -9.36
C LYS A 71 -7.01 3.85 -8.98
N VAL A 72 -7.87 3.39 -9.88
CA VAL A 72 -8.75 2.23 -9.62
C VAL A 72 -8.37 1.08 -10.56
N VAL A 73 -8.10 -0.09 -9.99
CA VAL A 73 -7.93 -1.31 -10.76
C VAL A 73 -9.33 -1.86 -11.05
N VAL A 74 -9.69 -1.93 -12.32
CA VAL A 74 -10.99 -2.41 -12.76
C VAL A 74 -10.85 -3.84 -13.30
N VAL A 75 -11.72 -4.72 -12.83
CA VAL A 75 -11.79 -6.11 -13.25
C VAL A 75 -13.15 -6.35 -13.90
N ASP A 76 -13.13 -6.76 -15.16
CA ASP A 76 -14.33 -7.23 -15.86
C ASP A 76 -14.65 -8.65 -15.40
N LEU A 77 -15.79 -8.83 -14.73
CA LEU A 77 -16.21 -10.12 -14.19
C LEU A 77 -16.72 -11.08 -15.26
N ALA A 78 -17.04 -10.59 -16.46
CA ALA A 78 -17.42 -11.43 -17.60
C ALA A 78 -16.21 -12.09 -18.27
N GLN A 79 -14.98 -11.63 -17.99
CA GLN A 79 -13.75 -12.19 -18.54
C GLN A 79 -13.09 -13.22 -17.61
N SER A 80 -12.68 -14.36 -18.19
CA SER A 80 -11.85 -15.37 -17.50
C SER A 80 -10.49 -14.81 -17.06
N PRO A 81 -9.81 -15.41 -16.07
CA PRO A 81 -8.48 -15.00 -15.63
C PRO A 81 -7.44 -14.94 -16.75
N GLU A 82 -7.50 -15.88 -17.69
CA GLU A 82 -6.63 -15.95 -18.87
C GLU A 82 -6.91 -14.78 -19.83
N GLN A 83 -8.19 -14.48 -20.08
CA GLN A 83 -8.60 -13.35 -20.92
C GLN A 83 -8.14 -12.01 -20.36
N ARG A 84 -8.10 -11.89 -19.03
CA ARG A 84 -7.63 -10.69 -18.35
C ARG A 84 -6.11 -10.58 -18.27
N ALA A 85 -5.37 -11.63 -18.61
CA ALA A 85 -3.95 -11.76 -18.32
C ALA A 85 -3.63 -11.35 -16.87
N ALA A 86 -4.45 -11.81 -15.91
CA ALA A 86 -4.54 -11.26 -14.55
C ALA A 86 -3.25 -11.34 -13.71
N GLY A 87 -2.28 -12.16 -14.14
CA GLY A 87 -0.94 -12.25 -13.55
C GLY A 87 0.08 -11.27 -14.13
N GLN A 88 -0.17 -10.70 -15.31
CA GLN A 88 0.80 -9.91 -16.07
C GLN A 88 0.44 -8.42 -16.09
N VAL A 89 -0.84 -8.10 -16.30
CA VAL A 89 -1.31 -6.72 -16.42
C VAL A 89 -2.50 -6.46 -15.52
N VAL A 90 -2.67 -5.18 -15.19
CA VAL A 90 -3.85 -4.64 -14.50
C VAL A 90 -4.41 -3.50 -15.34
N GLN A 91 -5.73 -3.34 -15.31
CA GLN A 91 -6.39 -2.25 -16.02
C GLN A 91 -6.62 -1.11 -15.02
N LEU A 92 -5.84 -0.05 -15.15
CA LEU A 92 -5.86 1.08 -14.23
C LEU A 92 -6.66 2.23 -14.86
N PHE A 93 -7.68 2.71 -14.14
CA PHE A 93 -8.57 3.78 -14.58
C PHE A 93 -8.55 4.96 -13.61
N ASP A 94 -8.77 6.15 -14.17
CA ASP A 94 -9.13 7.35 -13.43
C ASP A 94 -10.63 7.58 -13.56
N LEU A 95 -11.35 7.34 -12.46
CA LEU A 95 -12.80 7.37 -12.37
C LEU A 95 -13.34 8.72 -11.86
N ARG A 96 -12.52 9.77 -11.84
CA ARG A 96 -12.94 11.10 -11.34
C ARG A 96 -13.86 11.80 -12.32
N GLN A 97 -13.56 11.72 -13.61
CA GLN A 97 -14.30 12.40 -14.67
C GLN A 97 -14.36 11.52 -15.92
N PRO A 98 -15.57 11.24 -16.47
CA PRO A 98 -15.68 10.62 -17.78
C PRO A 98 -15.31 11.62 -18.88
N GLY A 99 -14.85 11.09 -20.02
CA GLY A 99 -14.72 11.85 -21.25
C GLY A 99 -16.07 12.26 -21.84
N ALA A 100 -16.02 13.01 -22.95
CA ALA A 100 -17.23 13.48 -23.64
C ALA A 100 -18.11 12.32 -24.15
N ASP A 101 -17.53 11.14 -24.35
CA ASP A 101 -18.20 9.91 -24.75
C ASP A 101 -18.73 9.08 -23.57
N GLY A 102 -18.60 9.58 -22.34
CA GLY A 102 -19.02 8.88 -21.12
C GLY A 102 -18.05 7.80 -20.64
N ARG A 103 -16.89 7.63 -21.30
CA ARG A 103 -15.88 6.63 -20.92
C ARG A 103 -14.87 7.20 -19.94
N PHE A 104 -14.48 6.40 -18.96
CA PHE A 104 -13.39 6.76 -18.06
C PHE A 104 -12.03 6.47 -18.71
N PRO A 105 -11.06 7.39 -18.60
CA PRO A 105 -9.71 7.15 -19.09
C PRO A 105 -9.04 6.00 -18.34
N GLY A 106 -8.44 5.08 -19.09
CA GLY A 106 -7.75 3.93 -18.55
C GLY A 106 -6.54 3.50 -19.37
N ARG A 107 -5.73 2.62 -18.79
CA ARG A 107 -4.55 2.04 -19.44
C ARG A 107 -4.25 0.65 -18.89
N LEU A 108 -3.62 -0.16 -19.73
CA LEU A 108 -3.00 -1.41 -19.30
C LEU A 108 -1.67 -1.10 -18.64
N VAL A 109 -1.48 -1.57 -17.42
CA VAL A 109 -0.25 -1.38 -16.63
C VAL A 109 0.31 -2.76 -16.32
N PRO A 110 1.60 -3.04 -16.59
CA PRO A 110 2.24 -4.24 -16.09
C PRO A 110 2.10 -4.33 -14.57
N ARG A 111 1.73 -5.49 -14.05
CA ARG A 111 1.45 -5.66 -12.63
C ARG A 111 2.64 -5.24 -11.74
N GLY A 112 3.85 -5.61 -12.16
CA GLY A 112 5.08 -5.21 -11.45
C GLY A 112 5.33 -3.71 -11.43
N GLU A 113 4.93 -2.97 -12.48
CA GLU A 113 5.04 -1.50 -12.51
C GLU A 113 4.06 -0.87 -11.51
N LEU A 114 2.82 -1.36 -11.44
CA LEU A 114 1.88 -0.90 -10.42
C LEU A 114 2.41 -1.18 -9.02
N GLU A 115 2.92 -2.39 -8.76
CA GLU A 115 3.46 -2.79 -7.46
C GLU A 115 4.65 -1.89 -7.06
N GLN A 116 5.56 -1.59 -7.98
CA GLN A 116 6.67 -0.66 -7.75
C GLN A 116 6.19 0.77 -7.46
N ALA A 117 5.22 1.28 -8.23
CA ALA A 117 4.67 2.62 -8.03
C ALA A 117 3.95 2.74 -6.67
N LEU A 118 3.20 1.70 -6.26
CA LEU A 118 2.55 1.66 -4.95
C LEU A 118 3.57 1.57 -3.80
N ALA A 119 4.64 0.78 -3.98
CA ALA A 119 5.72 0.70 -3.01
C ALA A 119 6.46 2.04 -2.87
N ALA A 120 6.72 2.74 -3.98
CA ALA A 120 7.33 4.07 -3.96
C ALA A 120 6.45 5.11 -3.26
N GLU A 121 5.14 5.14 -3.58
CA GLU A 121 4.19 6.05 -2.91
C GLU A 121 4.09 5.77 -1.41
N LEU A 122 4.09 4.48 -1.02
CA LEU A 122 4.12 4.10 0.38
C LEU A 122 5.43 4.55 1.04
N ALA A 123 6.58 4.29 0.42
CA ALA A 123 7.88 4.69 0.94
C ALA A 123 7.95 6.21 1.15
N GLU A 124 7.49 7.01 0.18
CA GLU A 124 7.40 8.47 0.32
C GLU A 124 6.53 8.88 1.51
N LYS A 125 5.34 8.26 1.66
CA LYS A 125 4.45 8.50 2.80
C LYS A 125 5.10 8.12 4.13
N LEU A 126 5.86 7.03 4.19
CA LEU A 126 6.58 6.60 5.39
C LEU A 126 7.74 7.53 5.73
N GLU A 127 8.52 7.96 4.73
CA GLU A 127 9.60 8.94 4.93
C GLU A 127 9.06 10.30 5.39
N ALA A 128 7.95 10.77 4.80
CA ALA A 128 7.26 11.97 5.26
C ALA A 128 6.78 11.85 6.72
N ARG A 129 6.32 10.65 7.13
CA ARG A 129 5.96 10.37 8.54
C ARG A 129 7.17 10.32 9.47
N LYS A 130 8.31 9.78 9.04
CA LYS A 130 9.56 9.79 9.83
C LYS A 130 10.10 11.19 10.09
N GLN A 131 9.88 12.10 9.13
CA GLN A 131 10.28 13.49 9.24
C GLN A 131 9.20 14.37 9.89
N ALA A 132 8.06 13.78 10.28
CA ALA A 132 6.97 14.52 10.87
C ALA A 132 7.42 15.15 12.20
N PRO A 133 7.29 16.48 12.37
CA PRO A 133 7.67 17.14 13.61
C PRO A 133 6.81 16.61 14.76
N VAL A 134 7.45 16.31 15.89
CA VAL A 134 6.78 15.92 17.13
C VAL A 134 6.73 17.13 18.07
N THR A 135 5.54 17.49 18.52
CA THR A 135 5.36 18.45 19.62
C THR A 135 4.72 17.74 20.81
N MET A 136 5.34 17.81 21.99
CA MET A 136 4.76 17.34 23.23
C MET A 136 4.23 18.52 24.03
N TYR A 137 2.92 18.57 24.24
CA TYR A 137 2.29 19.47 25.20
C TYR A 137 2.36 18.85 26.60
N SER A 138 2.90 19.61 27.55
CA SER A 138 3.19 19.12 28.90
C SER A 138 2.83 20.14 29.97
N ALA A 139 3.02 19.76 31.24
CA ALA A 139 2.99 20.68 32.37
C ALA A 139 4.14 20.33 33.32
N SER A 140 4.70 21.33 34.01
CA SER A 140 5.89 21.15 34.87
C SER A 140 5.71 20.12 36.01
N TRP A 141 4.49 19.98 36.54
CA TRP A 141 4.17 19.02 37.62
C TRP A 141 3.89 17.59 37.11
N CYS A 142 3.75 17.39 35.80
CA CYS A 142 3.28 16.14 35.20
C CYS A 142 4.37 15.05 35.22
N GLY A 143 4.23 14.07 36.11
CA GLY A 143 5.14 12.92 36.18
C GLY A 143 5.15 12.04 34.93
N VAL A 144 4.00 11.90 34.25
CA VAL A 144 3.89 11.13 32.99
C VAL A 144 4.66 11.83 31.86
N CYS A 145 4.64 13.16 31.82
CA CYS A 145 5.37 13.96 30.85
C CYS A 145 6.89 13.77 30.99
N LYS A 146 7.39 13.61 32.22
CA LYS A 146 8.80 13.26 32.47
C LYS A 146 9.16 11.88 31.89
N LYS A 147 8.27 10.88 32.03
CA LYS A 147 8.46 9.54 31.45
C LYS A 147 8.46 9.60 29.92
N ALA A 148 7.52 10.36 29.35
CA ALA A 148 7.45 10.57 27.91
C ALA A 148 8.71 11.23 27.34
N ARG A 149 9.23 12.25 28.03
CA ARG A 149 10.48 12.91 27.67
C ARG A 149 11.64 11.92 27.57
N ALA A 150 11.87 11.16 28.65
CA ALA A 150 12.93 10.16 28.71
C ALA A 150 12.81 9.10 27.60
N PHE A 151 11.59 8.69 27.29
CA PHE A 151 11.33 7.76 26.19
C PHE A 151 11.65 8.36 24.82
N LEU A 152 11.25 9.60 24.54
CA LEU A 152 11.52 10.25 23.26
C LEU A 152 13.03 10.46 23.08
N ASP A 153 13.73 10.87 24.13
CA ASP A 153 15.18 11.03 24.16
C ASP A 153 15.90 9.68 23.90
N ASP A 154 15.53 8.62 24.62
CA ASP A 154 16.08 7.26 24.44
C ASP A 154 15.80 6.69 23.04
N ALA A 155 14.61 6.97 22.51
CA ALA A 155 14.23 6.57 21.17
C ALA A 155 14.85 7.45 20.06
N GLY A 156 15.63 8.49 20.39
CA GLY A 156 16.19 9.42 19.41
C GLY A 156 15.11 10.12 18.56
N ILE A 157 13.92 10.31 19.12
CA ILE A 157 12.82 11.01 18.46
C ILE A 157 12.99 12.49 18.78
N ALA A 158 13.25 13.33 17.78
CA ALA A 158 13.31 14.77 17.98
C ALA A 158 11.90 15.33 18.26
N TYR A 159 11.77 16.19 19.27
CA TYR A 159 10.51 16.84 19.62
C TYR A 159 10.72 18.26 20.14
N VAL A 160 9.64 19.05 20.07
CA VAL A 160 9.50 20.32 20.77
C VAL A 160 8.58 20.11 21.96
N GLU A 161 9.04 20.47 23.15
CA GLU A 161 8.17 20.48 24.33
C GLU A 161 7.55 21.87 24.53
N LYS A 162 6.24 21.92 24.75
CA LYS A 162 5.50 23.14 25.09
C LYS A 162 4.76 22.95 26.41
N ASP A 163 5.16 23.67 27.44
CA ASP A 163 4.47 23.67 28.74
C ASP A 163 3.21 24.56 28.64
N ILE A 164 2.02 23.96 28.67
CA ILE A 164 0.74 24.66 28.45
C ILE A 164 0.33 25.56 29.62
N GLU A 165 0.96 25.44 30.79
CA GLU A 165 0.70 26.34 31.92
C GLU A 165 1.56 27.60 31.85
N LYS A 166 2.73 27.51 31.20
CA LYS A 166 3.66 28.62 31.02
C LYS A 166 3.51 29.33 29.68
N ASP A 167 3.09 28.61 28.65
CA ASP A 167 2.85 29.13 27.31
C ASP A 167 1.35 29.11 26.98
N GLN A 168 0.72 30.28 27.15
CA GLN A 168 -0.70 30.45 26.81
C GLN A 168 -0.98 30.25 25.31
N ALA A 169 -0.02 30.52 24.42
CA ALA A 169 -0.17 30.29 23.00
C ALA A 169 -0.20 28.79 22.71
N ALA A 170 0.69 28.01 23.33
CA ALA A 170 0.66 26.55 23.24
C ALA A 170 -0.67 25.96 23.76
N ALA A 171 -1.19 26.50 24.87
CA ALA A 171 -2.49 26.06 25.39
C ALA A 171 -3.64 26.35 24.42
N ARG A 172 -3.64 27.51 23.74
CA ARG A 172 -4.65 27.84 22.71
C ARG A 172 -4.50 26.95 21.48
N GLU A 173 -3.27 26.72 21.03
CA GLU A 173 -2.94 25.85 19.92
C GLU A 173 -3.44 24.42 20.16
N LEU A 174 -3.15 23.83 21.32
CA LEU A 174 -3.62 22.50 21.70
C LEU A 174 -5.15 22.43 21.69
N ARG A 175 -5.85 23.38 22.32
CA ARG A 175 -7.32 23.38 22.36
C ARG A 175 -7.93 23.46 20.96
N ALA A 176 -7.40 24.33 20.10
CA ALA A 176 -7.89 24.47 18.72
C ALA A 176 -7.71 23.18 17.91
N LYS A 177 -6.52 22.56 17.99
CA LYS A 177 -6.23 21.28 17.32
C LYS A 177 -7.10 20.13 17.87
N ALA A 178 -7.26 20.08 19.19
CA ALA A 178 -8.08 19.08 19.87
C ALA A 178 -9.55 19.16 19.44
N GLN A 179 -10.11 20.38 19.39
CA GLN A 179 -11.47 20.61 18.91
C GLN A 179 -11.64 20.21 17.45
N ALA A 180 -10.70 20.60 16.58
CA ALA A 180 -10.75 20.26 15.16
C ALA A 180 -10.69 18.75 14.88
N GLN A 181 -10.01 17.99 15.74
CA GLN A 181 -9.83 16.54 15.59
C GLN A 181 -10.75 15.70 16.47
N GLY A 182 -11.60 16.33 17.30
CA GLY A 182 -12.44 15.61 18.27
C GLY A 182 -11.63 14.82 19.30
N VAL A 183 -10.43 15.28 19.64
CA VAL A 183 -9.54 14.63 20.62
C VAL A 183 -9.76 15.22 22.01
N ASP A 184 -9.99 14.37 23.00
CA ASP A 184 -9.99 14.80 24.41
C ASP A 184 -8.55 15.12 24.85
N ALA A 185 -8.25 16.41 24.94
CA ALA A 185 -6.97 16.95 25.39
C ALA A 185 -7.08 17.62 26.77
N SER A 186 -7.98 17.13 27.63
CA SER A 186 -8.16 17.65 29.00
C SER A 186 -6.96 17.39 29.93
N GLY A 187 -6.13 16.38 29.63
CA GLY A 187 -4.93 16.02 30.38
C GLY A 187 -3.65 16.10 29.55
N VAL A 188 -2.51 16.08 30.24
CA VAL A 188 -1.16 16.01 29.63
C VAL A 188 -0.46 14.69 30.01
N PRO A 189 0.45 14.16 29.16
CA PRO A 189 0.93 14.74 27.91
C PRO A 189 -0.03 14.55 26.73
N VAL A 190 0.01 15.47 25.78
CA VAL A 190 -0.60 15.31 24.44
C VAL A 190 0.49 15.51 23.40
N PHE A 191 0.51 14.68 22.36
CA PHE A 191 1.48 14.75 21.29
C PHE A 191 0.80 15.21 20.00
N ASP A 192 1.42 16.13 19.29
CA ASP A 192 1.13 16.40 17.87
C ASP A 192 2.26 15.79 17.04
N ILE A 193 1.93 14.82 16.19
CA ILE A 193 2.87 14.12 15.32
C ILE A 193 2.40 14.32 13.88
N GLY A 194 3.07 15.22 13.15
CA GLY A 194 2.70 15.50 11.75
C GLY A 194 1.27 16.02 11.57
N GLY A 195 0.74 16.74 12.56
CA GLY A 195 -0.62 17.27 12.56
C GLY A 195 -1.65 16.37 13.23
N LYS A 196 -1.31 15.14 13.62
CA LYS A 196 -2.22 14.21 14.32
C LYS A 196 -2.02 14.29 15.82
N LEU A 197 -3.08 14.58 16.56
CA LEU A 197 -3.06 14.56 18.02
C LEU A 197 -3.18 13.14 18.61
N VAL A 198 -2.37 12.89 19.64
CA VAL A 198 -2.37 11.66 20.44
C VAL A 198 -2.41 12.07 21.91
N ALA A 199 -3.54 11.83 22.58
CA ALA A 199 -3.67 12.10 24.00
C ALA A 199 -3.07 10.96 24.83
N GLY A 200 -2.32 11.30 25.87
CA GLY A 200 -1.70 10.35 26.78
C GLY A 200 -0.38 9.76 26.26
N PHE A 201 0.32 9.05 27.14
CA PHE A 201 1.61 8.44 26.85
C PHE A 201 1.48 6.94 26.59
N ASP A 202 1.67 6.53 25.33
CA ASP A 202 1.81 5.14 24.88
C ASP A 202 3.11 4.99 24.05
N PRO A 203 4.16 4.36 24.60
CA PRO A 203 5.42 4.11 23.91
C PRO A 203 5.30 3.43 22.53
N ASN A 204 4.40 2.46 22.39
CA ASN A 204 4.26 1.71 21.14
C ASN A 204 3.60 2.58 20.07
N THR A 205 2.57 3.32 20.45
CA THR A 205 1.90 4.27 19.57
C THR A 205 2.84 5.39 19.13
N LEU A 206 3.64 5.95 20.04
CA LEU A 206 4.61 6.98 19.71
C LEU A 206 5.72 6.47 18.78
N ARG A 207 6.29 5.28 19.03
CA ARG A 207 7.27 4.66 18.12
C ARG A 207 6.71 4.49 16.71
N ARG A 208 5.48 3.96 16.60
CA ARG A 208 4.83 3.71 15.31
C ARG A 208 4.59 5.01 14.53
N LEU A 209 4.10 6.05 15.21
CA LEU A 209 3.73 7.31 14.57
C LEU A 209 4.96 8.17 14.25
N ALA A 210 5.95 8.23 15.13
CA ALA A 210 7.14 9.07 14.94
C ALA A 210 8.20 8.45 14.01
N ARG A 211 8.20 7.13 13.80
CA ARG A 211 9.18 6.45 12.92
C ARG A 211 8.59 5.90 11.62
N GLY A 212 7.32 6.21 11.31
CA GLY A 212 6.67 5.76 10.08
C GLY A 212 6.77 4.24 9.89
N GLY A 213 6.27 3.48 10.88
CA GLY A 213 6.37 2.01 10.94
C GLY A 213 5.80 1.29 9.72
#